data_AF-A0A0U4BRT0-F1
#
_entry.id   AF-A0A0U4BRT0-F1
#
_cell.length_a   1.000
_cell.length_b   1.000
_cell.length_c   1.000
_cell.angle_alpha   90.00
_cell.angle_beta   90.00
_cell.angle_gamma   90.00
#
_symmetry.space_group_name_H-M   'P 1'
#
loop_
_entity.id
_entity.type
_entity.pdbx_description
1 polymer ?
#
loop_
_entity_poly.entity_id
_entity_poly.type
_entity_poly.pdbx_seq_one_letter_code
_entity_poly.pdbx_strand_id
1 'polypeptide(L)'
;MRVGGGRTAGARNQLRYLNALKGPQGQAVAYERQASCCPFKTRRGVADNTGMLDVYTVTWEGKATPVTLYLNMYRGGKLMAPIGFTGAR
;
A
#
# COMPACT_ATOMS: atom_id res chain seq x y z
N MET A 1 -4.77 -2.42 -1.05
CA MET A 1 -4.00 -3.44 -1.80
C MET A 1 -3.43 -4.50 -0.87
N ARG A 2 -3.41 -5.77 -1.30
CA ARG A 2 -2.85 -6.93 -0.56
C ARG A 2 -1.44 -7.29 -1.03
N VAL A 3 -0.42 -6.68 -0.42
CA VAL A 3 0.99 -6.84 -0.82
C VAL A 3 1.66 -8.08 -0.22
N GLY A 4 1.08 -8.66 0.84
CA GLY A 4 1.62 -9.85 1.49
C GLY A 4 3.00 -9.65 2.11
N GLY A 5 3.70 -10.75 2.41
CA GLY A 5 5.02 -10.74 3.06
C GLY A 5 4.99 -10.96 4.58
N GLY A 6 3.83 -10.82 5.23
CA GLY A 6 3.66 -11.09 6.66
C GLY A 6 4.67 -10.33 7.52
N ARG A 7 5.07 -10.92 8.65
CA ARG A 7 6.02 -10.30 9.59
C ARG A 7 7.46 -10.18 9.05
N THR A 8 7.83 -10.95 8.04
CA THR A 8 9.22 -11.03 7.56
C THR A 8 9.52 -10.05 6.44
N ALA A 9 8.56 -9.84 5.54
CA ALA A 9 8.73 -9.02 4.34
C ALA A 9 7.62 -7.98 4.13
N GLY A 10 6.60 -7.94 5.00
CA GLY A 10 5.42 -7.11 4.83
C GLY A 10 5.71 -5.63 4.60
N ALA A 11 6.47 -5.01 5.52
CA ALA A 11 6.88 -3.62 5.40
C ALA A 11 7.69 -3.36 4.12
N ARG A 12 8.65 -4.25 3.78
CA ARG A 12 9.43 -4.12 2.55
C ARG A 12 8.56 -4.23 1.29
N ASN A 13 7.57 -5.12 1.28
CA ASN A 13 6.66 -5.29 0.16
C ASN A 13 5.74 -4.09 -0.03
N GLN A 14 5.32 -3.42 1.05
CA GLN A 14 4.58 -2.16 0.95
C GLN A 14 5.41 -1.08 0.26
N LEU A 15 6.67 -0.89 0.69
CA LEU A 15 7.57 0.09 0.08
C LEU A 15 7.86 -0.25 -1.38
N ARG A 16 8.13 -1.51 -1.71
CA ARG A 16 8.32 -1.97 -3.10
C ARG A 16 7.10 -1.69 -3.96
N TYR A 17 5.91 -1.95 -3.44
CA TYR A 17 4.67 -1.66 -4.13
C TYR A 17 4.50 -0.17 -4.37
N LEU A 18 4.70 0.68 -3.35
CA LEU A 18 4.59 2.14 -3.49
C LEU A 18 5.63 2.72 -4.45
N ASN A 19 6.89 2.24 -4.39
CA ASN A 19 7.96 2.65 -5.31
C ASN A 19 7.69 2.25 -6.77
N ALA A 20 6.93 1.17 -6.99
CA ALA A 20 6.53 0.74 -8.31
C ALA A 20 5.32 1.52 -8.84
N LEU A 21 4.60 2.27 -8.00
CA LEU A 21 3.49 3.10 -8.48
C LEU A 21 4.01 4.33 -9.20
N LYS A 22 3.30 4.71 -10.25
CA LYS A 22 3.48 5.94 -10.99
C LYS A 22 2.13 6.64 -11.13
N GLY A 23 2.16 7.95 -11.31
CA GLY A 23 0.98 8.72 -11.68
C GLY A 23 0.37 8.22 -13.01
N PRO A 24 -0.82 8.72 -13.38
CA PRO A 24 -1.53 8.27 -14.58
C PRO A 24 -0.73 8.49 -15.88
N GLN A 25 0.22 9.42 -15.88
CA GLN A 25 1.10 9.72 -17.01
C GLN A 25 2.54 9.27 -16.78
N GLY A 26 2.78 8.37 -15.81
CA GLY A 26 4.12 7.86 -15.50
C GLY A 26 4.91 8.73 -14.51
N GLN A 27 4.30 9.75 -13.89
CA GLN A 27 4.97 10.60 -12.91
C GLN A 27 5.55 9.79 -11.74
N ALA A 28 6.70 10.21 -11.23
CA ALA A 28 7.18 9.72 -9.95
C ALA A 28 6.19 10.09 -8.84
N VAL A 29 5.91 9.14 -7.96
CA VAL A 29 5.08 9.37 -6.78
C VAL A 29 5.96 9.61 -5.56
N ALA A 30 5.50 10.48 -4.67
CA ALA A 30 5.97 10.56 -3.30
C ALA A 30 4.90 9.97 -2.37
N TYR A 31 5.31 9.45 -1.21
CA TYR A 31 4.37 8.90 -0.25
C TYR A 31 4.84 9.08 1.18
N GLU A 32 3.88 9.21 2.08
CA GLU A 32 4.11 9.30 3.52
C GLU A 32 3.19 8.33 4.25
N ARG A 33 3.74 7.58 5.21
CA ARG A 33 2.93 6.70 6.05
C ARG A 33 2.24 7.51 7.13
N GLN A 34 0.93 7.47 7.15
CA GLN A 34 0.11 8.24 8.10
C GLN A 34 -0.19 7.45 9.37
N ALA A 35 -0.65 6.21 9.22
CA ALA A 35 -1.10 5.42 10.37
C ALA A 35 -1.09 3.91 10.07
N SER A 36 -1.26 3.12 11.13
CA SER A 36 -1.87 1.79 11.01
C SER A 36 -3.29 1.88 11.56
N CYS A 37 -4.29 1.55 10.75
CA CYS A 37 -5.71 1.67 11.10
C CYS A 37 -6.47 0.39 10.78
N CYS A 38 -7.79 0.47 10.93
CA CYS A 38 -8.72 -0.37 10.19
C CYS A 38 -8.52 -1.86 10.51
N PRO A 39 -8.83 -2.25 11.76
CA PRO A 39 -8.66 -3.62 12.21
C PRO A 39 -9.51 -4.57 11.36
N PHE A 40 -8.93 -5.71 11.00
CA PHE A 40 -9.64 -6.77 10.28
C PHE A 40 -9.20 -8.15 10.74
N LYS A 41 -10.09 -9.14 10.61
CA LYS A 41 -9.81 -10.52 11.03
C LYS A 41 -8.96 -11.26 9.99
N THR A 42 -7.89 -11.88 10.49
CA THR A 42 -6.98 -12.73 9.72
C THR A 42 -6.21 -13.66 10.64
N ARG A 43 -6.09 -14.94 10.25
CA ARG A 43 -5.26 -15.95 10.94
C ARG A 43 -3.77 -15.61 11.04
N ARG A 44 -3.31 -14.57 10.33
CA ARG A 44 -1.92 -14.10 10.34
C ARG A 44 -1.73 -12.84 11.21
N GLY A 45 -2.80 -12.38 11.84
CA GLY A 45 -2.80 -11.22 12.74
C GLY A 45 -2.05 -11.51 14.03
N VAL A 46 -1.61 -10.44 14.70
CA VAL A 46 -0.71 -10.54 15.86
C VAL A 46 -1.44 -10.54 17.20
N ALA A 47 -2.62 -9.91 17.27
CA ALA A 47 -3.44 -9.85 18.47
C ALA A 47 -4.84 -10.37 18.15
N ASP A 48 -5.25 -11.49 18.74
CA ASP A 48 -6.58 -12.11 18.56
C ASP A 48 -7.02 -12.27 17.11
N ASN A 49 -6.09 -12.77 16.28
CA ASN A 49 -6.27 -12.90 14.83
C ASN A 49 -6.70 -11.58 14.16
N THR A 50 -6.19 -10.46 14.66
CA THR A 50 -6.46 -9.12 14.14
C THR A 50 -5.22 -8.56 13.45
N GLY A 51 -5.38 -8.11 12.22
CA GLY A 51 -4.40 -7.34 11.47
C GLY A 51 -4.88 -5.90 11.28
N MET A 52 -3.94 -5.00 10.99
CA MET A 52 -4.20 -3.59 10.71
C MET A 52 -3.79 -3.27 9.26
N LEU A 53 -4.46 -2.32 8.63
CA LEU A 53 -4.05 -1.77 7.35
C LEU A 53 -3.12 -0.58 7.57
N ASP A 54 -2.05 -0.50 6.78
CA ASP A 54 -1.20 0.68 6.78
C ASP A 54 -1.71 1.70 5.79
N VAL A 55 -1.82 2.95 6.24
CA VAL A 55 -2.36 4.07 5.48
C VAL A 55 -1.21 4.93 4.99
N TYR A 56 -1.21 5.20 3.70
CA TYR A 56 -0.25 6.07 3.05
C TYR A 56 -0.97 7.17 2.29
N THR A 57 -0.52 8.41 2.42
CA THR A 57 -0.84 9.48 1.48
C THR A 57 0.16 9.44 0.34
N VAL A 58 -0.33 9.55 -0.89
CA VAL A 58 0.46 9.47 -2.12
C VAL A 58 0.20 10.69 -2.97
N THR A 59 1.26 11.33 -3.44
CA THR A 59 1.22 12.53 -4.27
C THR A 59 2.10 12.36 -5.51
N TRP A 60 1.85 13.17 -6.53
CA TRP A 60 2.69 13.30 -7.72
C TRP A 60 2.46 14.68 -8.33
N GLU A 61 3.35 15.08 -9.24
CA GLU A 61 3.27 16.37 -9.91
C GLU A 61 1.93 16.57 -10.65
N GLY A 62 1.33 17.75 -10.48
CA GLY A 62 0.04 18.10 -11.08
C GLY A 62 -1.18 17.53 -10.35
N LYS A 63 -0.99 16.81 -9.23
CA LYS A 63 -2.11 16.35 -8.40
C LYS A 63 -2.35 17.29 -7.21
N ALA A 64 -3.44 18.05 -7.27
CA ALA A 64 -3.80 18.99 -6.20
C ALA A 64 -4.15 18.30 -4.87
N THR A 65 -4.77 17.12 -4.91
CA THR A 65 -5.22 16.38 -3.72
C THR A 65 -4.52 15.03 -3.58
N PRO A 66 -3.83 14.76 -2.45
CA PRO A 66 -3.21 13.48 -2.19
C PRO A 66 -4.21 12.31 -2.28
N VAL A 67 -3.73 11.14 -2.66
CA VAL A 67 -4.51 9.89 -2.65
C VAL A 67 -4.16 9.09 -1.41
N THR A 68 -5.18 8.64 -0.69
CA THR A 68 -5.00 7.73 0.43
C THR A 68 -5.03 6.28 -0.05
N LEU A 69 -3.96 5.53 0.21
CA LEU A 69 -3.86 4.10 -0.06
C LEU A 69 -3.81 3.29 1.24
N TYR A 70 -4.56 2.19 1.26
CA TYR A 70 -4.57 1.22 2.36
C TYR A 70 -3.86 -0.06 1.93
N LEU A 71 -2.81 -0.46 2.65
CA LEU A 71 -1.99 -1.62 2.32
C LEU A 71 -2.13 -2.72 3.38
N ASN A 72 -2.36 -3.94 2.92
CA ASN A 72 -2.44 -5.15 3.74
C ASN A 72 -1.20 -6.01 3.49
N MET A 73 -0.38 -6.18 4.52
CA MET A 73 0.83 -7.01 4.46
C MET A 73 0.63 -8.48 4.85
N TYR A 74 -0.52 -8.84 5.42
CA TYR A 74 -0.72 -10.15 6.04
C TYR A 74 -0.95 -11.26 5.02
N ARG A 75 -1.67 -10.96 3.93
CA ARG A 75 -1.91 -11.90 2.83
C ARG A 75 -1.70 -11.24 1.48
N GLY A 76 -0.89 -11.88 0.64
CA GLY A 76 -0.71 -11.46 -0.75
C GLY A 76 -1.97 -11.69 -1.59
N GLY A 77 -2.07 -10.95 -2.67
CA GLY A 77 -2.99 -11.16 -3.80
C GLY A 77 -2.28 -10.76 -5.10
N LYS A 78 -3.01 -10.78 -6.22
CA LYS A 78 -2.47 -10.29 -7.50
C LYS A 78 -2.13 -8.80 -7.38
N LEU A 79 -0.87 -8.44 -7.57
CA LEU A 79 -0.42 -7.04 -7.56
C LEU A 79 -0.94 -6.32 -8.81
N MET A 80 -1.61 -5.19 -8.60
CA MET A 80 -2.16 -4.35 -9.65
C MET A 80 -2.03 -2.89 -9.22
N ALA A 81 -1.83 -1.99 -10.18
CA ALA A 81 -1.92 -0.56 -9.93
C ALA A 81 -3.39 -0.19 -9.61
N PRO A 82 -3.65 0.67 -8.62
CA PRO A 82 -5.01 1.18 -8.38
C PRO A 82 -5.49 2.03 -9.56
N ILE A 83 -6.81 2.20 -9.67
CA ILE A 83 -7.39 3.09 -10.68
C ILE A 83 -6.76 4.49 -10.55
N GLY A 84 -6.34 5.04 -11.69
CA GLY A 84 -5.66 6.34 -11.76
C GLY A 84 -4.14 6.28 -11.52
N PHE A 85 -3.57 5.10 -11.30
CA PHE A 85 -2.13 4.88 -11.27
C PHE A 85 -1.69 4.00 -12.44
N THR A 86 -0.40 4.10 -12.76
CA THR A 86 0.29 3.13 -13.60
C THR A 86 1.37 2.41 -12.78
N GLY A 87 1.90 1.31 -13.32
CA GLY A 87 3.02 0.60 -12.71
C GLY A 87 4.32 0.93 -13.43
N ALA A 88 5.44 0.88 -12.70
CA ALA A 88 6.76 0.77 -13.31
C ALA A 88 6.79 -0.45 -14.23
N ARG A 89 7.17 -0.24 -15.49
CA ARG A 89 7.45 -1.31 -16.45
C ARG A 89 8.80 -1.94 -16.15
#